data_AF-A0A0M4HGY5-F1
#
_entry.id   AF-A0A0M4HGY5-F1
#
_cell.length_a   1.000
_cell.length_b   1.000
_cell.length_c   1.000
_cell.angle_alpha   90.00
_cell.angle_beta   90.00
_cell.angle_gamma   90.00
#
_symmetry.space_group_name_H-M   'P 1'
#
loop_
_entity.id
_entity.type
_entity.pdbx_description
1 polymer ?
#
loop_
_entity_poly.entity_id
_entity_poly.type
_entity_poly.pdbx_seq_one_letter_code
_entity_poly.pdbx_strand_id
1 'polypeptide(L)'
;CGFLPALSLAADKVNIAVYYESLCPDSQRYINNQLAPAYNSPLAVSMNLTLIPYGNANTSSDGVITCQHGPTECYGNRVQACAISKLTTEDQQMKFIDCLMKMAYDKKPASDDDYKKYITQCAQNHSLTDQVTAIENCANSTESDSLMA
;
A
#
# COMPACT_ATOMS: atom_id res chain seq x y z
N CYS A 1 47.85 9.46 15.55
CA CYS A 1 46.43 9.84 15.49
C CYS A 1 45.62 8.63 15.03
N GLY A 2 45.06 7.88 15.97
CA GLY A 2 44.22 6.72 15.66
C GLY A 2 42.81 7.18 15.29
N PHE A 3 42.32 6.70 14.14
CA PHE A 3 40.91 6.77 13.80
C PHE A 3 40.16 5.81 14.72
N LEU A 4 39.37 6.34 15.65
CA LEU A 4 38.32 5.58 16.32
C LEU A 4 37.21 5.35 15.30
N PRO A 5 36.73 4.11 15.10
CA PRO A 5 35.53 3.89 14.31
C PRO A 5 34.38 4.56 15.05
N ALA A 6 33.66 5.47 14.38
CA ALA A 6 32.38 5.93 14.89
C ALA A 6 31.49 4.69 15.04
N LEU A 7 31.19 4.29 16.27
CA LEU A 7 30.05 3.43 16.52
C LEU A 7 28.84 4.20 16.00
N SER A 8 28.31 3.78 14.85
CA SER A 8 26.96 4.15 14.45
C SER A 8 26.05 3.58 15.53
N LEU A 9 25.61 4.41 16.48
CA LEU A 9 24.35 4.12 17.15
C LEU A 9 23.33 4.11 16.02
N ALA A 10 22.84 2.93 15.66
CA ALA A 10 21.64 2.83 14.85
C ALA A 10 20.56 3.59 15.63
N ALA A 11 20.29 4.83 15.23
CA ALA A 11 19.23 5.62 15.85
C ALA A 11 17.93 4.83 15.64
N ASP A 12 17.17 4.63 16.71
CA ASP A 12 15.92 3.88 16.65
C ASP A 12 15.01 4.51 15.59
N LYS A 13 14.54 3.67 14.66
CA LYS A 13 13.59 4.10 13.64
C LYS A 13 12.27 4.50 14.30
N VAL A 14 11.63 5.51 13.74
CA VAL A 14 10.27 5.91 14.12
C VAL A 14 9.28 4.95 13.46
N ASN A 15 8.44 4.32 14.28
CA ASN A 15 7.34 3.48 13.80
C ASN A 15 6.20 4.37 13.28
N ILE A 16 5.84 4.21 12.01
CA ILE A 16 4.76 4.96 11.36
C ILE A 16 3.77 3.95 10.82
N ALA A 17 2.54 3.96 11.35
CA ALA A 17 1.43 3.19 10.80
C ALA A 17 0.43 4.13 10.12
N VAL A 18 0.09 3.84 8.87
CA VAL A 18 -0.85 4.64 8.07
C VAL A 18 -2.06 3.80 7.73
N TYR A 19 -3.21 4.18 8.27
CA TYR A 19 -4.52 3.62 7.95
C TYR A 19 -5.19 4.47 6.88
N TYR A 20 -5.63 3.85 5.79
CA TYR A 20 -6.16 4.58 4.64
C TYR A 20 -7.18 3.77 3.83
N GLU A 21 -7.89 4.44 2.92
CA GLU A 21 -8.87 3.84 2.02
C GLU A 21 -8.44 4.06 0.56
N SER A 22 -8.58 3.05 -0.28
CA SER A 22 -8.12 3.09 -1.69
C SER A 22 -8.83 4.15 -2.54
N LEU A 23 -10.08 4.50 -2.21
CA LEU A 23 -10.89 5.49 -2.94
C LEU A 23 -11.15 6.79 -2.17
N CYS A 24 -10.64 6.94 -0.94
CA CYS A 24 -10.76 8.20 -0.22
C CYS A 24 -9.81 9.26 -0.82
N PRO A 25 -10.31 10.41 -1.31
CA PRO A 25 -9.46 11.42 -1.95
C PRO A 25 -8.38 12.00 -1.01
N ASP A 26 -8.65 12.08 0.29
CA ASP A 26 -7.66 12.53 1.28
C ASP A 26 -6.56 11.50 1.51
N SER A 27 -6.92 10.21 1.56
CA SER A 27 -5.96 9.10 1.64
C SER A 27 -5.02 9.10 0.43
N GLN A 28 -5.59 9.22 -0.78
CA GLN A 28 -4.84 9.29 -2.04
C GLN A 28 -3.89 10.48 -2.04
N ARG A 29 -4.37 11.69 -1.72
CA ARG A 29 -3.52 12.89 -1.65
C ARG A 29 -2.44 12.77 -0.59
N TYR A 30 -2.73 12.23 0.58
CA TYR A 30 -1.74 12.05 1.64
C TYR A 30 -0.61 11.12 1.18
N ILE A 31 -0.97 9.96 0.61
CA ILE A 31 0.01 9.00 0.11
C ILE A 31 0.86 9.62 -1.00
N ASN A 32 0.23 10.18 -2.03
CA ASN A 32 0.94 10.66 -3.21
C ASN A 32 1.76 11.94 -2.97
N ASN A 33 1.25 12.86 -2.15
CA ASN A 33 1.84 14.20 -2.02
C ASN A 33 2.65 14.39 -0.73
N GLN A 34 2.53 13.51 0.26
CA GLN A 34 3.23 13.65 1.54
C GLN A 34 4.05 12.41 1.87
N LEU A 35 3.42 11.24 1.98
CA LEU A 35 4.09 10.03 2.43
C LEU A 35 5.13 9.53 1.43
N ALA A 36 4.77 9.36 0.16
CA ALA A 36 5.70 8.88 -0.86
C ALA A 36 6.89 9.85 -1.06
N PRO A 37 6.71 11.18 -1.14
CA PRO A 37 7.83 12.12 -1.15
C PRO A 37 8.73 12.02 0.09
N ALA A 38 8.15 11.86 1.29
CA ALA A 38 8.91 11.68 2.51
C ALA A 38 9.73 10.39 2.50
N TYR A 39 9.16 9.29 2.02
CA TYR A 39 9.83 8.00 1.86
C TYR A 39 10.88 7.99 0.72
N ASN A 40 10.77 8.90 -0.25
CA ASN A 40 11.78 9.11 -1.29
C ASN A 40 12.89 10.10 -0.88
N SER A 41 12.91 10.52 0.38
CA SER A 41 13.91 11.44 0.94
C SER A 41 14.87 10.72 1.89
N PRO A 42 15.95 11.37 2.36
CA PRO A 42 16.81 10.82 3.41
C PRO A 42 16.07 10.44 4.71
N LEU A 43 14.81 10.86 4.91
CA LEU A 43 14.02 10.47 6.08
C LEU A 43 13.68 8.98 6.12
N ALA A 44 13.65 8.29 4.98
CA ALA A 44 13.27 6.86 4.90
C ALA A 44 14.14 5.96 5.78
N VAL A 45 15.43 6.29 5.94
CA VAL A 45 16.36 5.52 6.78
C VAL A 45 15.96 5.53 8.26
N SER A 46 15.18 6.51 8.67
CA SER A 46 14.69 6.69 10.04
C SER A 46 13.24 6.23 10.22
N MET A 47 12.62 5.60 9.21
CA MET A 47 11.24 5.13 9.24
C MET A 47 11.18 3.60 9.31
N ASN A 48 10.22 3.12 10.09
CA ASN A 48 9.66 1.76 10.01
C ASN A 48 8.19 1.92 9.63
N LEU A 49 7.88 1.72 8.35
CA LEU A 49 6.58 2.08 7.77
C LEU A 49 5.66 0.86 7.69
N THR A 50 4.43 1.00 8.18
CA THR A 50 3.35 0.03 8.03
C THR A 50 2.18 0.69 7.31
N LEU A 51 1.78 0.11 6.19
CA LEU A 51 0.66 0.57 5.38
C LEU A 51 -0.55 -0.34 5.60
N ILE A 52 -1.71 0.24 5.88
CA ILE A 52 -2.89 -0.50 6.33
C ILE A 52 -4.14 -0.03 5.54
N PRO A 53 -4.48 -0.70 4.43
CA PRO A 53 -5.64 -0.37 3.60
C PRO A 53 -6.93 -0.95 4.19
N TYR A 54 -7.56 -0.19 5.07
CA TYR A 54 -8.83 -0.53 5.71
C TYR A 54 -9.64 0.75 5.99
N GLY A 55 -9.04 1.68 6.73
CA GLY A 55 -9.60 3.00 6.99
C GLY A 55 -11.00 2.94 7.62
N ASN A 56 -12.01 3.46 6.91
CA ASN A 56 -13.40 3.48 7.37
C ASN A 56 -14.21 2.24 6.97
N ALA A 57 -13.56 1.17 6.51
CA ALA A 57 -14.24 -0.10 6.32
C ALA A 57 -14.86 -0.62 7.63
N ASN A 58 -15.96 -1.35 7.51
CA ASN A 58 -16.65 -1.96 8.63
C ASN A 58 -16.76 -3.47 8.42
N THR A 59 -16.30 -4.22 9.41
CA THR A 59 -16.50 -5.67 9.49
C THR A 59 -17.69 -5.94 10.39
N SER A 60 -18.74 -6.53 9.82
CA SER A 60 -19.92 -6.96 10.57
C SER A 60 -19.61 -8.19 11.43
N SER A 61 -20.53 -8.55 12.32
CA SER A 61 -20.35 -9.67 13.26
C SER A 61 -20.19 -11.04 12.59
N ASP A 62 -20.66 -11.20 11.35
CA ASP A 62 -20.50 -12.38 10.51
C ASP A 62 -19.23 -12.32 9.63
N GLY A 63 -18.38 -11.30 9.81
CA GLY A 63 -17.09 -11.17 9.13
C GLY A 63 -17.15 -10.52 7.75
N VAL A 64 -18.30 -9.98 7.33
CA VAL A 64 -18.43 -9.31 6.05
C VAL A 64 -17.84 -7.91 6.13
N ILE A 65 -16.86 -7.63 5.27
CA ILE A 65 -16.25 -6.30 5.14
C ILE A 65 -17.06 -5.44 4.17
N THR A 66 -17.43 -4.25 4.61
CA THR A 66 -18.08 -3.20 3.81
C THR A 66 -17.24 -1.94 3.81
N CYS A 67 -17.22 -1.21 2.71
CA CYS A 67 -16.38 -0.01 2.53
C CYS A 67 -17.23 1.22 2.20
N GLN A 68 -16.76 2.40 2.60
CA GLN A 68 -17.53 3.65 2.51
C GLN A 68 -17.87 4.02 1.05
N HIS A 69 -16.94 3.78 0.13
CA HIS A 69 -17.09 4.08 -1.29
C HIS A 69 -17.50 2.84 -2.11
N GLY A 70 -18.08 1.84 -1.45
CA GLY A 70 -18.68 0.67 -2.09
C GLY A 70 -17.69 -0.46 -2.43
N PRO A 71 -18.15 -1.50 -3.17
CA PRO A 71 -17.39 -2.72 -3.40
C PRO A 71 -16.05 -2.51 -4.12
N THR A 72 -15.97 -1.54 -5.03
CA THR A 72 -14.74 -1.20 -5.76
C THR A 72 -13.64 -0.68 -4.83
N GLU A 73 -14.01 0.03 -3.76
CA GLU A 73 -13.04 0.40 -2.72
C GLU A 73 -12.55 -0.82 -1.95
N CYS A 74 -13.47 -1.72 -1.57
CA CYS A 74 -13.08 -2.95 -0.89
C CYS A 74 -12.11 -3.78 -1.74
N TYR A 75 -12.38 -3.92 -3.04
CA TYR A 75 -11.44 -4.58 -3.94
C TYR A 75 -10.09 -3.85 -4.02
N GLY A 76 -10.11 -2.52 -4.12
CA GLY A 76 -8.89 -1.70 -4.06
C GLY A 76 -8.08 -1.87 -2.76
N ASN A 77 -8.77 -1.98 -1.62
CA ASN A 77 -8.15 -2.20 -0.31
C ASN A 77 -7.52 -3.60 -0.26
N ARG A 78 -8.22 -4.65 -0.75
CA ARG A 78 -7.70 -6.02 -0.88
C ARG A 78 -6.47 -6.10 -1.77
N VAL A 79 -6.50 -5.45 -2.93
CA VAL A 79 -5.35 -5.39 -3.85
C VAL A 79 -4.13 -4.80 -3.16
N GLN A 80 -4.31 -3.69 -2.43
CA GLN A 80 -3.22 -3.04 -1.72
C GLN A 80 -2.70 -3.88 -0.53
N ALA A 81 -3.59 -4.52 0.23
CA ALA A 81 -3.23 -5.44 1.31
C ALA A 81 -2.42 -6.64 0.79
N CYS A 82 -2.87 -7.23 -0.32
CA CYS A 82 -2.17 -8.31 -1.00
C CYS A 82 -0.82 -7.87 -1.55
N ALA A 83 -0.73 -6.67 -2.15
CA ALA A 83 0.55 -6.13 -2.60
C ALA A 83 1.53 -5.98 -1.43
N ILE A 84 1.09 -5.46 -0.30
CA ILE A 84 1.92 -5.33 0.91
C ILE A 84 2.39 -6.71 1.40
N SER A 85 1.52 -7.72 1.37
CA SER A 85 1.86 -9.10 1.75
C SER A 85 2.85 -9.78 0.79
N LYS A 86 2.72 -9.57 -0.53
CA LYS A 86 3.54 -10.28 -1.53
C LYS A 86 4.87 -9.59 -1.85
N LEU A 87 4.96 -8.27 -1.64
CA LEU A 87 6.18 -7.49 -1.90
C LEU A 87 7.13 -7.55 -0.69
N THR A 88 8.42 -7.74 -0.95
CA THR A 88 9.39 -8.14 0.08
C THR A 88 10.06 -6.97 0.79
N THR A 89 10.01 -5.77 0.22
CA THR A 89 10.63 -4.58 0.82
C THR A 89 9.63 -3.44 0.96
N GLU A 90 9.76 -2.65 2.01
CA GLU A 90 8.96 -1.43 2.20
C GLU A 90 9.09 -0.46 1.02
N ASP A 91 10.24 -0.40 0.35
CA ASP A 91 10.44 0.42 -0.85
C ASP A 91 9.59 -0.06 -2.04
N GLN A 92 9.53 -1.38 -2.28
CA GLN A 92 8.65 -1.95 -3.29
C GLN A 92 7.18 -1.70 -2.95
N GLN A 93 6.81 -1.92 -1.68
CA GLN A 93 5.46 -1.67 -1.19
C GLN A 93 5.08 -0.20 -1.39
N MET A 94 5.89 0.75 -0.92
CA MET A 94 5.58 2.17 -1.01
C MET A 94 5.46 2.64 -2.46
N LYS A 95 6.37 2.25 -3.35
CA LYS A 95 6.29 2.60 -4.78
C LYS A 95 5.05 2.04 -5.45
N PHE A 96 4.71 0.79 -5.16
CA PHE A 96 3.55 0.14 -5.74
C PHE A 96 2.23 0.76 -5.23
N ILE A 97 2.13 1.02 -3.92
CA ILE A 97 0.99 1.68 -3.30
C ILE A 97 0.83 3.12 -3.79
N ASP A 98 1.91 3.90 -3.88
CA ASP A 98 1.88 5.25 -4.45
C ASP A 98 1.32 5.24 -5.88
N CYS A 99 1.81 4.32 -6.72
CA CYS A 99 1.32 4.16 -8.09
C CYS A 99 -0.18 3.80 -8.13
N LEU A 100 -0.63 2.82 -7.33
CA LEU A 100 -2.05 2.43 -7.29
C LEU A 100 -2.95 3.57 -6.82
N MET A 101 -2.56 4.27 -5.75
CA MET A 101 -3.31 5.41 -5.22
C MET A 101 -3.38 6.56 -6.22
N LYS A 102 -2.30 6.80 -6.95
CA LYS A 102 -2.26 7.81 -8.03
C LYS A 102 -3.18 7.44 -9.18
N MET A 103 -3.14 6.17 -9.62
CA MET A 103 -4.04 5.69 -10.68
C MET A 103 -5.51 5.76 -10.25
N ALA A 104 -5.82 5.39 -9.01
CA ALA A 104 -7.17 5.46 -8.47
C ALA A 104 -7.70 6.90 -8.40
N TYR A 105 -6.85 7.85 -7.99
CA TYR A 105 -7.18 9.28 -7.97
C TYR A 105 -7.42 9.85 -9.38
N ASP A 106 -6.49 9.59 -10.30
CA ASP A 106 -6.49 10.18 -11.64
C ASP A 106 -7.58 9.58 -12.54
N LYS A 107 -7.79 8.26 -12.45
CA LYS A 107 -8.66 7.51 -13.37
C LYS A 107 -10.02 7.12 -12.80
N LYS A 108 -10.21 7.20 -11.48
CA LYS A 108 -11.49 6.93 -10.79
C LYS A 108 -12.10 5.57 -11.18
N PRO A 109 -11.59 4.45 -10.67
CA PRO A 109 -12.02 3.12 -11.08
C PRO A 109 -13.50 2.93 -10.79
N ALA A 110 -14.21 2.30 -11.72
CA ALA A 110 -15.63 2.00 -11.59
C ALA A 110 -15.90 0.51 -11.34
N SER A 111 -14.87 -0.34 -11.48
CA SER A 111 -14.97 -1.79 -11.30
C SER A 111 -13.62 -2.42 -10.92
N ASP A 112 -13.68 -3.68 -10.51
CA ASP A 112 -12.51 -4.49 -10.17
C ASP A 112 -11.58 -4.72 -11.38
N ASP A 113 -12.14 -4.74 -12.60
CA ASP A 113 -11.35 -4.87 -13.83
C ASP A 113 -10.45 -3.66 -14.09
N ASP A 114 -10.81 -2.48 -13.58
CA ASP A 114 -9.92 -1.32 -13.64
C ASP A 114 -8.69 -1.52 -12.75
N TYR A 115 -8.87 -2.11 -11.57
CA TYR A 115 -7.76 -2.44 -10.68
C TYR A 115 -6.82 -3.49 -11.27
N LYS A 116 -7.30 -4.50 -12.03
CA LYS A 116 -6.43 -5.45 -12.75
C LYS A 116 -5.48 -4.73 -13.73
N LYS A 117 -6.00 -3.73 -14.45
CA LYS A 117 -5.16 -2.88 -15.32
C LYS A 117 -4.14 -2.08 -14.51
N TYR A 118 -4.54 -1.59 -13.34
CA TYR A 118 -3.66 -0.78 -12.49
C TYR A 118 -2.55 -1.62 -11.87
N ILE A 119 -2.85 -2.83 -11.40
CA ILE A 119 -1.87 -3.81 -10.90
C ILE A 119 -0.82 -4.06 -11.98
N THR A 120 -1.26 -4.39 -13.21
CA THR A 120 -0.35 -4.64 -14.33
C THR A 120 0.52 -3.44 -14.64
N GLN A 121 -0.08 -2.24 -14.73
CA GLN A 121 0.65 -1.02 -15.08
C GLN A 121 1.66 -0.62 -13.98
N CYS A 122 1.27 -0.67 -12.71
CA CYS A 122 2.17 -0.36 -11.60
C CYS A 122 3.27 -1.41 -11.45
N ALA A 123 2.98 -2.68 -11.71
CA ALA A 123 3.99 -3.73 -11.68
C ALA A 123 5.04 -3.53 -12.77
N GLN A 124 4.62 -3.15 -13.98
CA GLN A 124 5.53 -2.83 -15.08
C GLN A 124 6.44 -1.64 -14.76
N ASN A 125 5.89 -0.57 -14.18
CA ASN A 125 6.65 0.65 -13.84
C ASN A 125 7.77 0.42 -12.82
N HIS A 126 7.65 -0.63 -12.00
CA HIS A 126 8.58 -0.92 -10.90
C HIS A 126 9.30 -2.27 -11.03
N SER A 127 9.22 -2.92 -12.20
CA SER A 127 9.83 -4.24 -12.45
C SER A 127 9.35 -5.33 -11.46
N LEU A 128 8.05 -5.29 -11.12
CA LEU A 128 7.37 -6.22 -10.22
C LEU A 128 6.39 -7.14 -10.96
N THR A 129 6.59 -7.35 -12.26
CA THR A 129 5.65 -8.12 -13.12
C THR A 129 5.41 -9.54 -12.65
N ASP A 130 6.40 -10.17 -12.01
CA ASP A 130 6.31 -11.53 -11.48
C ASP A 130 5.30 -11.64 -10.31
N GLN A 131 4.93 -10.51 -9.69
CA GLN A 131 4.02 -10.46 -8.56
C GLN A 131 2.55 -10.24 -8.96
N VAL A 132 2.28 -9.88 -10.22
CA VAL A 132 0.92 -9.55 -10.69
C VAL A 132 -0.06 -10.68 -10.38
N THR A 133 0.25 -11.90 -10.83
CA THR A 133 -0.62 -13.07 -10.61
C THR A 133 -0.82 -13.38 -9.13
N ALA A 134 0.22 -13.22 -8.31
CA ALA A 134 0.13 -13.48 -6.87
C ALA A 134 -0.77 -12.46 -6.15
N ILE A 135 -0.66 -11.18 -6.52
CA ILE A 135 -1.47 -10.09 -5.99
C ILE A 135 -2.93 -10.27 -6.41
N GLU A 136 -3.20 -10.52 -7.70
CA GLU A 136 -4.56 -10.71 -8.20
C GLU A 136 -5.24 -11.93 -7.58
N ASN A 137 -4.54 -13.07 -7.50
CA ASN A 137 -5.11 -14.27 -6.87
C ASN A 137 -5.42 -14.05 -5.40
N CYS A 138 -4.54 -13.36 -4.67
CA CYS A 138 -4.76 -13.00 -3.27
C CYS A 138 -6.00 -12.10 -3.13
N ALA A 139 -6.12 -11.05 -3.95
CA ALA A 139 -7.22 -10.08 -3.88
C ALA A 139 -8.59 -10.69 -4.21
N ASN A 140 -8.61 -11.76 -5.01
CA ASN A 140 -9.81 -12.53 -5.34
C ASN A 140 -10.11 -13.66 -4.34
N SER A 141 -9.34 -13.79 -3.26
CA SER A 141 -9.49 -14.84 -2.26
C SER A 141 -9.85 -14.28 -0.88
N THR A 142 -10.30 -15.16 0.01
CA THR A 142 -10.57 -14.82 1.41
C THR A 142 -9.29 -14.53 2.22
N GLU A 143 -8.10 -14.80 1.66
CA GLU A 143 -6.83 -14.37 2.25
C GLU A 143 -6.80 -12.85 2.42
N SER A 144 -7.35 -12.12 1.44
CA SER A 144 -7.32 -10.66 1.46
C SER A 144 -8.08 -10.04 2.63
N ASP A 145 -9.12 -10.70 3.14
CA ASP A 145 -9.93 -10.19 4.25
C ASP A 145 -9.16 -10.19 5.58
N SER A 146 -8.19 -11.10 5.77
CA SER A 146 -7.31 -11.11 6.96
C SER A 146 -6.10 -10.19 6.83
N LEU A 147 -5.78 -9.78 5.60
CA LEU A 147 -4.70 -8.84 5.30
C LEU A 147 -5.17 -7.38 5.37
N MET A 148 -6.47 -7.14 5.16
CA MET A 148 -7.12 -5.88 5.49
C MET A 148 -7.19 -5.76 7.02
N ALA A 149 -6.32 -4.96 7.62
CA ALA A 149 -6.15 -4.86 9.07
C ALA A 149 -6.58 -3.51 9.64
#